data_AF-E8JMG8-F1
#
_entry.id   AF-E8JMG8-F1
#
_cell.length_a   1.000
_cell.length_b   1.000
_cell.length_c   1.000
_cell.angle_alpha   90.00
_cell.angle_beta   90.00
_cell.angle_gamma   90.00
#
_symmetry.space_group_name_H-M   'P 1'
#
loop_
_entity.id
_entity.type
_entity.pdbx_description
1 polymer ?
#
loop_
_entity_poly.entity_id
_entity_poly.type
_entity_poly.pdbx_seq_one_letter_code
_entity_poly.pdbx_strand_id
1 'polypeptide(L)'
;MEKIHEKVSVHINDTHPAVAPAEFMRLLVDEYRLEWDVAWDVTTKTMSYTNHTILAEALEKWDAELFKKVLPRVYQIILEIDNRFVSDMASSGVAPQIIENTRIVKDGLIHMANLAIIGGYSVNGVAKLHTELLKEDTLRDFYNLYPEKFNNKTNGIVQRRWTQIAD
;
A
#
# COMPACT_ATOMS: atom_id res chain seq x y z
N MET A 1 -17.49 -12.62 -5.22
CA MET A 1 -16.49 -11.64 -4.76
C MET A 1 -15.33 -11.46 -5.73
N GLU A 2 -14.97 -12.48 -6.52
CA GLU A 2 -13.83 -12.48 -7.46
C GLU A 2 -13.79 -11.33 -8.49
N LYS A 3 -14.92 -10.70 -8.81
CA LYS A 3 -15.00 -9.60 -9.78
C LYS A 3 -15.33 -8.25 -9.15
N ILE A 4 -15.24 -8.14 -7.82
CA ILE A 4 -15.63 -6.90 -7.12
C ILE A 4 -14.81 -5.69 -7.58
N HIS A 5 -13.54 -5.90 -7.94
CA HIS A 5 -12.66 -4.87 -8.48
C HIS A 5 -13.16 -4.24 -9.81
N GLU A 6 -14.10 -4.87 -10.52
CA GLU A 6 -14.73 -4.29 -11.71
C GLU A 6 -15.77 -3.20 -11.37
N LYS A 7 -16.19 -3.13 -10.10
CA LYS A 7 -17.26 -2.23 -9.61
C LYS A 7 -16.82 -1.35 -8.46
N VAL A 8 -15.80 -1.76 -7.72
CA VAL A 8 -15.33 -1.09 -6.50
C VAL A 8 -13.84 -0.81 -6.62
N SER A 9 -13.47 0.42 -6.25
CA SER A 9 -12.10 0.84 -6.02
C SER A 9 -12.04 1.48 -4.63
N VAL A 10 -11.00 1.17 -3.87
CA VAL A 10 -10.79 1.68 -2.51
C VAL A 10 -9.50 2.47 -2.49
N HIS A 11 -9.61 3.76 -2.18
CA HIS A 11 -8.48 4.68 -2.18
C HIS A 11 -7.96 4.89 -0.75
N ILE A 12 -6.71 4.49 -0.52
CA ILE A 12 -5.98 4.62 0.74
C ILE A 12 -5.33 6.00 0.75
N ASN A 13 -5.80 6.87 1.65
CA ASN A 13 -5.30 8.24 1.76
C ASN A 13 -4.30 8.35 2.91
N ASP A 14 -3.02 8.46 2.57
CA ASP A 14 -1.89 8.33 3.50
C ASP A 14 -1.88 6.95 4.19
N THR A 15 -1.06 6.76 5.22
CA THR A 15 -0.83 5.46 5.84
C THR A 15 -1.89 5.02 6.86
N HIS A 16 -2.77 5.92 7.30
CA HIS A 16 -3.78 5.61 8.34
C HIS A 16 -4.68 4.40 8.01
N PRO A 17 -5.23 4.24 6.79
CA PRO A 17 -6.03 3.08 6.41
C PRO A 17 -5.21 1.99 5.71
N ALA A 18 -3.87 2.00 5.78
CA ALA A 18 -3.01 1.09 5.03
C ALA A 18 -3.07 -0.38 5.50
N VAL A 19 -3.79 -0.67 6.59
CA VAL A 19 -4.14 -2.05 6.98
C VAL A 19 -5.21 -2.66 6.05
N ALA A 20 -5.90 -1.83 5.25
CA ALA A 20 -7.02 -2.26 4.40
C ALA A 20 -6.70 -3.41 3.44
N PRO A 21 -5.53 -3.50 2.76
CA PRO A 21 -5.21 -4.65 1.92
C PRO A 21 -5.22 -5.96 2.70
N ALA A 22 -4.65 -5.97 3.92
CA ALA A 22 -4.60 -7.16 4.76
C ALA A 22 -5.96 -7.54 5.35
N GLU A 23 -6.76 -6.56 5.79
CA GLU A 23 -8.12 -6.84 6.27
C GLU A 23 -9.03 -7.30 5.13
N PHE A 24 -8.88 -6.73 3.93
CA PHE A 24 -9.64 -7.17 2.77
C PHE A 24 -9.29 -8.61 2.37
N MET A 25 -8.00 -8.96 2.40
CA MET A 25 -7.54 -10.35 2.25
C MET A 25 -8.16 -11.27 3.30
N ARG A 26 -8.18 -10.85 4.58
CA ARG A 26 -8.82 -11.63 5.65
C ARG A 26 -10.29 -11.90 5.33
N LEU A 27 -11.06 -10.88 4.94
CA LEU A 27 -12.47 -11.05 4.57
C LEU A 27 -12.62 -12.03 3.40
N LEU A 28 -11.85 -11.84 2.32
CA LEU A 28 -11.95 -12.68 1.12
C LEU A 28 -11.61 -14.15 1.40
N VAL A 29 -10.57 -14.42 2.19
CA VAL A 29 -10.11 -15.79 2.50
C VAL A 29 -10.95 -16.42 3.61
N ASP A 30 -11.15 -15.74 4.73
CA ASP A 30 -11.74 -16.35 5.92
C ASP A 30 -13.27 -16.38 5.86
N GLU A 31 -13.90 -15.36 5.28
CA GLU A 31 -15.37 -15.23 5.26
C GLU A 31 -15.96 -15.65 3.91
N TYR A 32 -15.36 -15.19 2.81
CA TYR A 32 -15.81 -15.54 1.46
C TYR A 32 -15.14 -16.79 0.88
N ARG A 33 -14.20 -17.41 1.61
CA ARG A 33 -13.55 -18.68 1.28
C ARG A 33 -12.90 -18.70 -0.11
N LEU A 34 -12.36 -17.56 -0.54
CA LEU A 34 -11.55 -17.51 -1.75
C LEU A 34 -10.16 -18.10 -1.48
N GLU A 35 -9.63 -18.81 -2.48
CA GLU A 35 -8.23 -19.21 -2.50
C GLU A 35 -7.31 -17.98 -2.47
N TRP A 36 -6.15 -18.11 -1.83
CA TRP A 36 -5.25 -16.99 -1.59
C TRP A 36 -4.92 -16.20 -2.86
N ASP A 37 -4.53 -16.88 -3.93
CA ASP A 37 -4.06 -16.22 -5.15
C ASP A 37 -5.20 -15.45 -5.84
N VAL A 38 -6.43 -15.98 -5.77
CA VAL A 38 -7.64 -15.31 -6.27
C VAL A 38 -7.97 -14.09 -5.40
N ALA A 39 -7.93 -14.25 -4.07
CA ALA A 39 -8.15 -13.14 -3.15
C ALA A 39 -7.12 -12.02 -3.36
N TRP A 40 -5.85 -12.37 -3.55
CA TRP A 40 -4.76 -11.42 -3.73
C TRP A 40 -4.86 -10.64 -5.06
N ASP A 41 -5.21 -11.33 -6.14
CA ASP A 41 -5.49 -10.68 -7.44
C ASP A 41 -6.65 -9.67 -7.31
N VAL A 42 -7.71 -10.03 -6.59
CA VAL A 42 -8.83 -9.12 -6.30
C VAL A 42 -8.39 -7.93 -5.46
N THR A 43 -7.66 -8.16 -4.37
CA THR A 43 -7.19 -7.10 -3.47
C THR A 43 -6.32 -6.09 -4.21
N THR A 44 -5.31 -6.57 -4.93
CA THR A 44 -4.36 -5.72 -5.65
C THR A 44 -5.01 -4.91 -6.76
N LYS A 45 -6.08 -5.42 -7.40
CA LYS A 45 -6.89 -4.68 -8.38
C LYS A 45 -7.93 -3.72 -7.79
N THR A 46 -8.21 -3.82 -6.49
CA THR A 46 -9.23 -2.99 -5.81
C THR A 46 -8.60 -1.77 -5.14
N MET A 47 -7.37 -1.86 -4.66
CA MET A 47 -6.76 -0.85 -3.79
C MET A 47 -5.84 0.12 -4.54
N SER A 48 -5.87 1.39 -4.17
CA SER A 48 -4.92 2.44 -4.60
C SER A 48 -4.42 3.24 -3.40
N TYR A 49 -3.27 3.92 -3.53
CA TYR A 49 -2.64 4.65 -2.43
C TYR A 49 -2.20 6.06 -2.86
N THR A 50 -2.58 7.08 -2.11
CA THR A 50 -1.97 8.42 -2.18
C THR A 50 -0.99 8.59 -1.03
N ASN A 51 0.23 8.98 -1.34
CA ASN A 51 1.17 9.50 -0.35
C ASN A 51 1.10 11.04 -0.31
N HIS A 52 1.12 11.59 0.90
CA HIS A 52 1.04 13.04 1.17
C HIS A 52 2.33 13.65 1.76
N THR A 53 3.40 12.86 1.90
CA THR A 53 4.63 13.29 2.56
C THR A 53 5.88 12.71 1.91
N ILE A 54 6.88 13.56 1.71
CA ILE A 54 8.21 13.16 1.23
C ILE A 54 9.12 12.65 2.36
N LEU A 55 8.75 12.91 3.62
CA LEU A 55 9.55 12.55 4.78
C LEU A 55 9.37 11.05 5.09
N ALA A 56 10.41 10.26 4.86
CA ALA A 56 10.37 8.80 5.06
C ALA A 56 10.08 8.41 6.52
N GLU A 57 10.49 9.26 7.47
CA GLU A 57 10.22 9.11 8.90
C GLU A 57 8.75 9.31 9.26
N ALA A 58 7.98 10.01 8.42
CA ALA A 58 6.55 10.23 8.62
C ALA A 58 5.69 9.06 8.10
N LEU A 59 6.28 8.08 7.42
CA LEU A 59 5.58 6.87 7.00
C LEU A 59 5.37 5.97 8.21
N GLU A 60 4.11 5.72 8.56
CA GLU A 60 3.75 4.98 9.78
C GLU A 60 4.39 3.58 9.81
N LYS A 61 4.92 3.26 11.00
CA LYS A 61 5.46 1.94 11.35
C LYS A 61 4.83 1.51 12.65
N TRP A 62 4.46 0.24 12.73
CA TRP A 62 3.88 -0.33 13.95
C TRP A 62 4.71 -1.49 14.46
N ASP A 63 4.82 -1.60 15.78
CA ASP A 63 5.38 -2.78 16.43
C ASP A 63 4.58 -4.03 16.06
N ALA A 64 5.27 -5.05 15.54
CA ALA A 64 4.65 -6.31 15.13
C ALA A 64 3.99 -7.06 16.29
N GLU A 65 4.52 -6.98 17.51
CA GLU A 65 3.93 -7.60 18.70
C GLU A 65 2.63 -6.90 19.11
N LEU A 66 2.48 -5.60 18.86
CA LEU A 66 1.20 -4.92 19.05
C LEU A 66 0.14 -5.48 18.10
N PHE A 67 0.47 -5.64 16.81
CA PHE A 67 -0.44 -6.24 15.82
C PHE A 67 -0.80 -7.67 16.17
N LYS A 68 0.18 -8.48 16.57
CA LYS A 68 -0.04 -9.86 17.01
C LYS A 68 -0.98 -9.96 18.22
N LYS A 69 -0.97 -8.97 19.12
CA LYS A 69 -1.87 -8.91 20.28
C LYS A 69 -3.28 -8.41 19.91
N VAL A 70 -3.39 -7.37 19.10
CA VAL A 70 -4.66 -6.67 18.85
C VAL A 70 -5.40 -7.24 17.63
N LEU A 71 -4.68 -7.55 16.56
CA LEU A 71 -5.21 -8.04 15.28
C LEU A 71 -4.46 -9.32 14.83
N PRO A 72 -4.48 -10.41 15.62
CA PRO A 72 -3.66 -11.59 15.38
C PRO A 72 -3.86 -12.21 13.99
N ARG A 73 -5.10 -12.24 13.49
CA ARG A 73 -5.39 -12.82 12.17
C ARG A 73 -4.88 -11.92 11.03
N VAL A 74 -5.10 -10.61 11.13
CA VAL A 74 -4.58 -9.64 10.14
C VAL A 74 -3.05 -9.67 10.12
N TYR A 75 -2.41 -9.81 11.29
CA TYR A 75 -0.97 -9.98 11.38
C TYR A 75 -0.46 -11.21 10.61
N GLN A 76 -1.14 -12.36 10.74
CA GLN A 76 -0.79 -13.56 9.95
C GLN A 76 -0.91 -13.31 8.44
N ILE A 77 -1.95 -12.59 8.00
CA ILE A 77 -2.12 -12.22 6.59
C ILE A 77 -0.98 -11.29 6.14
N ILE A 78 -0.61 -10.30 6.95
CA ILE A 78 0.51 -9.39 6.65
C ILE A 78 1.83 -10.17 6.48
N LEU A 79 2.11 -11.11 7.38
CA LEU A 79 3.30 -11.96 7.28
C LEU A 79 3.30 -12.80 6.01
N GLU A 80 2.16 -13.37 5.63
CA GLU A 80 2.05 -14.17 4.42
C GLU A 80 2.22 -13.32 3.14
N ILE A 81 1.68 -12.09 3.13
CA ILE A 81 1.93 -11.13 2.04
C ILE A 81 3.44 -10.81 1.96
N ASP A 82 4.09 -10.52 3.10
CA ASP A 82 5.53 -10.23 3.15
C ASP A 82 6.37 -11.40 2.61
N ASN A 83 6.09 -12.62 3.10
CA ASN A 83 6.81 -13.83 2.72
C ASN A 83 6.71 -14.10 1.21
N ARG A 84 5.50 -13.98 0.65
CA ARG A 84 5.28 -14.18 -0.80
C ARG A 84 5.97 -13.10 -1.60
N PHE A 85 5.84 -11.82 -1.21
CA PHE A 85 6.53 -10.72 -1.87
C PHE A 85 8.05 -10.94 -1.90
N VAL A 86 8.65 -11.28 -0.75
CA VAL A 86 10.10 -11.54 -0.64
C VAL A 86 10.51 -12.73 -1.52
N SER A 87 9.75 -13.83 -1.49
CA SER A 87 10.01 -15.02 -2.31
C SER A 87 9.93 -14.73 -3.81
N ASP A 88 8.90 -14.00 -4.24
CA ASP A 88 8.68 -13.64 -5.65
C ASP A 88 9.77 -12.69 -6.17
N MET A 89 10.15 -11.68 -5.38
CA MET A 89 11.23 -10.77 -5.74
C MET A 89 12.59 -11.47 -5.80
N ALA A 90 12.89 -12.35 -4.83
CA ALA A 90 14.12 -13.13 -4.83
C ALA A 90 14.19 -14.07 -6.04
N SER A 91 13.09 -14.75 -6.36
CA SER A 91 12.98 -15.66 -7.52
C SER A 91 13.11 -14.91 -8.85
N SER A 92 12.71 -13.64 -8.87
CA SER A 92 12.85 -12.74 -10.03
C SER A 92 14.24 -12.11 -10.14
N GLY A 93 15.17 -12.42 -9.24
CA GLY A 93 16.55 -11.92 -9.26
C GLY A 93 16.72 -10.48 -8.78
N VAL A 94 15.74 -9.94 -8.04
CA VAL A 94 15.84 -8.60 -7.45
C VAL A 94 16.96 -8.57 -6.40
N ALA A 95 17.73 -7.49 -6.37
CA ALA A 95 18.84 -7.34 -5.43
C ALA A 95 18.34 -7.41 -3.96
N PRO A 96 19.02 -8.14 -3.06
CA PRO A 96 18.58 -8.32 -1.67
C PRO A 96 18.31 -7.01 -0.93
N GLN A 97 19.10 -5.97 -1.19
CA GLN A 97 18.91 -4.65 -0.58
C GLN A 97 17.59 -3.99 -1.00
N ILE A 98 17.17 -4.14 -2.26
CA ILE A 98 15.89 -3.59 -2.75
C ILE A 98 14.74 -4.34 -2.08
N ILE A 99 14.84 -5.67 -1.96
CA ILE A 99 13.85 -6.49 -1.25
C ILE A 99 13.74 -6.03 0.21
N GLU A 100 14.87 -5.87 0.90
CA GLU A 100 14.88 -5.42 2.30
C GLU A 100 14.33 -4.01 2.46
N ASN A 101 14.56 -3.11 1.50
CA ASN A 101 14.03 -1.75 1.55
C ASN A 101 12.50 -1.72 1.33
N THR A 102 11.97 -2.64 0.54
CA THR A 102 10.56 -2.65 0.09
C THR A 102 9.67 -3.65 0.83
N ARG A 103 10.22 -4.61 1.56
CA ARG A 103 9.44 -5.57 2.37
C ARG A 103 8.58 -4.88 3.43
N ILE A 104 7.50 -5.53 3.83
CA ILE A 104 6.49 -5.02 4.76
C ILE A 104 6.97 -5.17 6.20
N VAL A 105 7.54 -6.33 6.57
CA VAL A 105 7.93 -6.62 7.95
C VAL A 105 9.44 -6.71 8.07
N LYS A 106 10.06 -5.81 8.82
CA LYS A 106 11.50 -5.81 9.11
C LYS A 106 11.80 -5.14 10.44
N ASP A 107 12.88 -5.58 11.09
CA ASP A 107 13.32 -5.06 12.39
C ASP A 107 12.23 -5.06 13.47
N GLY A 108 11.31 -6.04 13.42
CA GLY A 108 10.16 -6.13 14.34
C GLY A 108 9.05 -5.10 14.07
N LEU A 109 9.13 -4.35 12.98
CA LEU A 109 8.18 -3.32 12.59
C LEU A 109 7.42 -3.71 11.32
N ILE A 110 6.15 -3.28 11.25
CA ILE A 110 5.29 -3.35 10.07
C ILE A 110 5.31 -1.98 9.40
N HIS A 111 5.79 -1.93 8.17
CA HIS A 111 5.89 -0.72 7.36
C HIS A 111 4.60 -0.52 6.55
N MET A 112 3.74 0.41 6.99
CA MET A 112 2.39 0.55 6.49
C MET A 112 2.33 1.05 5.04
N ALA A 113 3.21 1.98 4.67
CA ALA A 113 3.33 2.43 3.29
C ALA A 113 3.69 1.27 2.34
N ASN A 114 4.58 0.37 2.77
CA ASN A 114 4.99 -0.78 1.98
C ASN A 114 3.82 -1.74 1.75
N LEU A 115 3.02 -2.01 2.79
CA LEU A 115 1.80 -2.81 2.68
C LEU A 115 0.80 -2.20 1.69
N ALA A 116 0.58 -0.88 1.74
CA ALA A 116 -0.34 -0.20 0.82
C ALA A 116 0.15 -0.23 -0.64
N ILE A 117 1.46 -0.05 -0.87
CA ILE A 117 2.05 -0.05 -2.22
C ILE A 117 2.05 -1.45 -2.83
N ILE A 118 2.41 -2.48 -2.05
CA ILE A 118 2.41 -3.87 -2.48
C ILE A 118 0.97 -4.33 -2.75
N GLY A 119 0.04 -3.99 -1.86
CA GLY A 119 -1.36 -4.38 -1.92
C GLY A 119 -2.24 -3.59 -2.90
N GLY A 120 -1.70 -2.63 -3.66
CA GLY A 120 -2.48 -1.79 -4.57
C GLY A 120 -1.91 -1.69 -6.00
N TYR A 121 -2.76 -1.27 -6.93
CA TYR A 121 -2.43 -1.15 -8.37
C TYR A 121 -1.93 0.25 -8.76
N SER A 122 -2.11 1.26 -7.92
CA SER A 122 -1.75 2.65 -8.22
C SER A 122 -1.20 3.34 -6.98
N VAL A 123 -0.12 4.10 -7.17
CA VAL A 123 0.49 4.98 -6.18
C VAL A 123 0.55 6.38 -6.75
N ASN A 124 0.03 7.39 -6.03
CA ASN A 124 0.12 8.77 -6.50
C ASN A 124 0.64 9.76 -5.46
N GLY A 125 1.37 10.75 -5.95
CA GLY A 125 1.68 11.97 -5.20
C GLY A 125 0.65 13.07 -5.47
N VAL A 126 0.79 14.19 -4.73
CA VAL A 126 -0.21 15.26 -4.65
C VAL A 126 0.19 16.58 -5.30
N ALA A 127 1.39 16.63 -5.88
CA ALA A 127 1.91 17.71 -6.70
C ALA A 127 3.02 17.16 -7.61
N LYS A 128 3.31 17.85 -8.73
CA LYS A 128 4.32 17.38 -9.69
C LYS A 128 5.68 17.15 -9.02
N LEU A 129 6.22 18.18 -8.35
CA LEU A 129 7.51 18.09 -7.66
C LEU A 129 7.50 17.02 -6.55
N HIS A 130 6.42 16.96 -5.77
CA HIS A 130 6.23 15.91 -4.76
C HIS A 130 6.32 14.51 -5.36
N THR A 131 5.61 14.27 -6.46
CA THR A 131 5.61 12.97 -7.14
C THR A 131 6.99 12.61 -7.69
N GLU A 132 7.76 13.57 -8.22
CA GLU A 132 9.12 13.30 -8.66
C GLU A 132 10.04 12.95 -7.48
N LEU A 133 9.96 13.68 -6.36
CA LEU A 133 10.73 13.36 -5.15
C LEU A 133 10.41 11.96 -4.59
N LEU A 134 9.14 11.53 -4.67
CA LEU A 134 8.79 10.15 -4.29
C LEU A 134 9.50 9.11 -5.16
N LYS A 135 9.63 9.36 -6.47
CA LYS A 135 10.27 8.42 -7.40
C LYS A 135 11.80 8.44 -7.28
N GLU A 136 12.38 9.59 -6.99
CA GLU A 136 13.84 9.77 -6.95
C GLU A 136 14.45 9.45 -5.59
N ASP A 137 13.67 9.55 -4.51
CA ASP A 137 14.16 9.40 -3.14
C ASP A 137 13.27 8.49 -2.29
N THR A 138 12.17 9.01 -1.72
CA THR A 138 11.38 8.35 -0.65
C THR A 138 10.90 6.94 -1.00
N LEU A 139 10.44 6.71 -2.23
CA LEU A 139 9.90 5.45 -2.72
C LEU A 139 10.67 4.95 -3.95
N ARG A 140 11.95 5.35 -4.09
CA ARG A 140 12.77 5.03 -5.26
C ARG A 140 12.83 3.53 -5.56
N ASP A 141 13.04 2.72 -4.54
CA ASP A 141 13.14 1.27 -4.72
C ASP A 141 11.82 0.66 -5.18
N PHE A 142 10.67 1.17 -4.71
CA PHE A 142 9.37 0.78 -5.24
C PHE A 142 9.15 1.26 -6.68
N TYR A 143 9.61 2.46 -7.02
CA TYR A 143 9.53 2.96 -8.39
C TYR A 143 10.38 2.12 -9.36
N ASN A 144 11.55 1.64 -8.91
CA ASN A 144 12.38 0.73 -9.68
C ASN A 144 11.70 -0.63 -9.93
N LEU A 145 10.91 -1.12 -8.96
CA LEU A 145 10.17 -2.38 -9.09
C LEU A 145 8.90 -2.25 -9.93
N TYR A 146 8.15 -1.16 -9.75
CA TYR A 146 6.80 -0.99 -10.29
C TYR A 146 6.59 0.42 -10.87
N PRO A 147 7.36 0.85 -11.88
CA PRO A 147 7.30 2.22 -12.40
C PRO A 147 5.90 2.58 -12.90
N GLU A 148 5.15 1.61 -13.45
CA GLU A 148 3.81 1.77 -13.99
C GLU A 148 2.75 2.12 -12.94
N LYS A 149 2.99 1.81 -11.65
CA LYS A 149 2.05 2.17 -10.57
C LYS A 149 2.06 3.68 -10.27
N PHE A 150 3.17 4.36 -10.53
CA PHE A 150 3.39 5.73 -10.05
C PHE A 150 2.79 6.79 -10.97
N ASN A 151 1.95 7.66 -10.40
CA ASN A 151 1.35 8.78 -11.13
C ASN A 151 1.18 10.03 -10.25
N ASN A 152 0.77 11.15 -10.85
CA ASN A 152 0.52 12.42 -10.13
C ASN A 152 -0.96 12.76 -10.17
N LYS A 153 -1.49 13.21 -9.02
CA LYS A 153 -2.83 13.80 -8.90
C LYS A 153 -2.72 15.08 -8.06
N THR A 154 -2.52 16.20 -8.75
CA THR A 154 -2.34 17.49 -8.07
C THR A 154 -3.56 17.83 -7.22
N ASN A 155 -3.34 18.16 -5.94
CA ASN A 155 -4.41 18.57 -5.03
C ASN A 155 -5.19 19.76 -5.58
N GLY A 156 -6.46 19.84 -5.20
CA GLY A 156 -7.33 20.95 -5.53
C GLY A 156 -8.23 21.32 -4.36
N ILE A 157 -8.81 22.51 -4.43
CA ILE A 157 -9.80 22.98 -3.48
C ILE A 157 -11.14 23.20 -4.19
N VAL A 158 -12.24 23.01 -3.46
CA VAL A 158 -13.57 23.20 -4.03
C VAL A 158 -13.96 24.68 -4.07
N GLN A 159 -14.18 25.24 -5.27
CA GLN A 159 -14.53 26.66 -5.43
C GLN A 159 -15.76 27.08 -4.62
N ARG A 160 -16.77 26.20 -4.49
CA ARG A 160 -18.00 26.50 -3.75
C ARG A 160 -17.71 27.01 -2.34
N ARG A 161 -16.86 26.31 -1.59
CA ARG A 161 -16.51 26.70 -0.21
C ARG A 161 -15.50 27.85 -0.17
N TRP A 162 -14.48 27.81 -1.02
CA TRP A 162 -13.30 28.67 -0.89
C TRP A 162 -13.36 29.97 -1.70
N THR A 163 -14.40 30.17 -2.52
CA THR A 163 -14.61 31.44 -3.26
C THR A 163 -16.05 31.93 -3.18
N GLN A 164 -17.05 31.05 -3.37
CA GLN A 164 -18.46 31.49 -3.46
C GLN A 164 -19.14 31.72 -2.10
N ILE A 165 -18.69 31.02 -1.06
CA ILE A 165 -19.21 31.11 0.32
C ILE A 165 -18.14 31.71 1.26
N ALA A 166 -16.99 32.11 0.72
CA ALA A 166 -15.94 32.75 1.51
C ALA A 166 -16.29 34.25 1.64
N ASP A 167 -16.76 34.65 2.82
CA ASP A 167 -16.93 36.05 3.22
C ASP A 167 -15.57 36.72 3.46
#